data_AF-A0A9P0BY41-F1
#
_entry.id   AF-A0A9P0BY41-F1
#
_cell.length_a   1.000
_cell.length_b   1.000
_cell.length_c   1.000
_cell.angle_alpha   90.00
_cell.angle_beta   90.00
_cell.angle_gamma   90.00
#
_symmetry.space_group_name_H-M   'P 1'
#
loop_
_entity.id
_entity.type
_entity.pdbx_description
1 polymer ?
#
loop_
_entity_poly.entity_id
_entity_poly.type
_entity_poly.pdbx_seq_one_letter_code
_entity_poly.pdbx_strand_id
1 'polypeptide(L)'
;MRALRSMLGLKLSDRIRNDAIRERCGVKEDIVTRIEKGMLKWFGHVERMNKRRLTKQIYECSVNGVVGRGRPRQTFHDQKGKVQKKGQVRSTLNRWACMKRLMSVDEAKVVC
;
A
#
# COMPACT_ATOMS: atom_id res chain seq x y z
N MET A 1 -12.36 4.52 11.82
CA MET A 1 -12.88 5.81 12.37
C MET A 1 -13.70 5.67 13.64
N ARG A 2 -14.35 4.53 13.90
CA ARG A 2 -15.15 4.31 15.13
C ARG A 2 -14.37 4.53 16.43
N ALA A 3 -13.15 4.00 16.54
CA ALA A 3 -12.30 4.20 17.72
C ALA A 3 -11.94 5.68 17.95
N LEU A 4 -11.44 6.39 16.93
CA LEU A 4 -11.14 7.83 17.03
C LEU A 4 -12.37 8.66 17.40
N ARG A 5 -13.53 8.34 16.81
CA ARG A 5 -14.80 9.01 17.16
C ARG A 5 -15.21 8.74 18.60
N SER A 6 -15.10 7.49 19.06
CA SER A 6 -15.42 7.11 20.44
C SER A 6 -14.53 7.82 21.45
N MET A 7 -13.23 7.91 21.20
CA MET A 7 -12.29 8.62 22.07
C MET A 7 -12.60 10.12 22.18
N LEU A 8 -13.14 10.71 21.11
CA LEU A 8 -13.55 12.12 21.07
C LEU A 8 -15.03 12.34 21.44
N GLY A 9 -15.77 11.30 21.82
CA GLY A 9 -17.22 11.40 22.11
C GLY A 9 -18.11 11.75 20.91
N LEU A 10 -17.63 11.57 19.68
CA LEU A 10 -18.31 11.97 18.46
C LEU A 10 -19.26 10.89 17.93
N LYS A 11 -20.47 11.31 17.58
CA LYS A 11 -21.50 10.49 16.93
C LYS A 11 -21.43 10.65 15.41
N LEU A 12 -22.13 9.77 14.67
CA LEU A 12 -22.26 9.91 13.21
C LEU A 12 -23.13 11.12 12.84
N SER A 13 -24.09 11.48 13.69
CA SER A 13 -24.97 12.66 13.55
C SER A 13 -24.21 13.98 13.44
N ASP A 14 -23.03 14.07 14.04
CA ASP A 14 -22.24 15.30 14.09
C ASP A 14 -21.66 15.66 12.71
N ARG A 15 -21.75 14.75 11.73
CA ARG A 15 -21.32 14.93 10.32
C ARG A 15 -19.90 15.49 10.14
N ILE A 16 -19.05 15.35 11.17
CA ILE A 16 -17.65 15.75 11.12
C ILE A 16 -16.89 14.83 10.15
N ARG A 17 -16.15 15.47 9.23
CA ARG A 17 -15.28 14.80 8.26
C ARG A 17 -14.20 13.97 8.96
N ASN A 18 -13.85 12.84 8.35
CA ASN A 18 -12.85 11.94 8.92
C ASN A 18 -11.46 12.59 9.01
N ASP A 19 -11.12 13.49 8.09
CA ASP A 19 -9.84 14.19 8.08
C ASP A 19 -9.69 15.12 9.30
N ALA A 20 -10.74 15.88 9.63
CA ALA A 20 -10.77 16.72 10.83
C ALA A 20 -10.65 15.90 12.13
N ILE A 21 -11.23 14.69 12.16
CA ILE A 21 -11.08 13.78 13.31
C ILE A 21 -9.64 13.28 13.44
N ARG A 22 -8.99 12.95 12.32
CA ARG A 22 -7.58 12.51 12.31
C ARG A 22 -6.66 13.63 12.77
N GLU A 23 -6.89 14.85 12.30
CA GLU A 23 -6.14 16.04 12.69
C GLU A 23 -6.22 16.29 14.20
N ARG A 24 -7.43 16.27 14.78
CA ARG A 24 -7.64 16.40 16.23
C ARG A 24 -6.94 15.31 17.05
N CYS A 25 -6.86 14.10 16.52
CA CYS A 25 -6.16 12.98 17.16
C CYS A 25 -4.64 12.95 16.85
N GLY A 26 -4.10 13.90 16.09
CA GLY A 26 -2.69 13.90 15.68
C GLY A 26 -2.30 12.72 14.78
N VAL A 27 -3.26 12.07 14.13
CA VAL A 27 -3.02 10.94 13.23
C VAL A 27 -2.57 11.48 11.87
N LYS A 28 -1.24 11.53 11.68
CA LYS A 28 -0.60 12.09 10.48
C LYS A 28 -0.78 11.24 9.23
N GLU A 29 -0.87 9.92 9.37
CA GLU A 29 -0.93 9.00 8.24
C GLU A 29 -2.18 8.11 8.29
N ASP A 30 -2.83 7.97 7.14
CA ASP A 30 -3.92 7.01 6.99
C ASP A 30 -3.39 5.57 7.06
N ILE A 31 -4.15 4.70 7.72
CA ILE A 31 -3.90 3.26 7.74
C ILE A 31 -3.81 2.71 6.32
N VAL A 32 -4.66 3.19 5.40
CA VAL A 32 -4.62 2.77 3.99
C VAL A 32 -3.27 3.10 3.36
N THR A 33 -2.79 4.33 3.55
CA THR A 33 -1.49 4.77 3.03
C THR A 33 -0.34 3.96 3.63
N ARG A 34 -0.40 3.65 4.93
CA ARG A 34 0.60 2.81 5.59
C ARG A 34 0.63 1.38 5.05
N ILE A 35 -0.54 0.80 4.79
CA ILE A 35 -0.66 -0.53 4.16
C ILE A 35 -0.07 -0.48 2.74
N GLU A 36 -0.47 0.51 1.94
CA GLU A 36 0.03 0.69 0.56
C GLU A 36 1.55 0.83 0.51
N LYS A 37 2.17 1.54 1.46
CA LYS A 37 3.63 1.61 1.61
C LYS A 37 4.24 0.25 1.92
N GLY A 38 3.68 -0.51 2.87
CA GLY A 38 4.12 -1.85 3.22
C GLY A 38 4.05 -2.81 2.02
N MET A 39 2.99 -2.70 1.23
CA MET A 39 2.81 -3.45 -0.01
C MET A 39 3.90 -3.16 -1.04
N LEU A 40 4.22 -1.88 -1.28
CA LEU A 40 5.31 -1.52 -2.21
C LEU A 40 6.67 -2.03 -1.75
N LYS A 41 6.95 -1.99 -0.45
CA LYS A 41 8.17 -2.59 0.11
C LYS A 41 8.22 -4.08 -0.18
N TRP A 42 7.11 -4.79 0.05
CA TRP A 42 7.01 -6.22 -0.23
C TRP A 42 7.17 -6.54 -1.71
N PHE A 43 6.49 -5.82 -2.61
CA PHE A 43 6.65 -6.01 -4.06
C PHE A 43 8.10 -5.79 -4.51
N GLY A 44 8.73 -4.69 -4.09
CA GLY A 44 10.13 -4.45 -4.41
C GLY A 44 11.07 -5.51 -3.84
N HIS A 45 10.78 -6.04 -2.67
CA HIS A 45 11.54 -7.15 -2.08
C HIS A 45 11.41 -8.43 -2.91
N VAL A 46 10.19 -8.84 -3.26
CA VAL A 46 9.94 -10.01 -4.11
C VAL A 46 10.58 -9.85 -5.48
N GLU A 47 10.52 -8.67 -6.08
CA GLU A 47 11.16 -8.43 -7.38
C GLU A 47 12.68 -8.64 -7.37
N ARG A 48 13.35 -8.29 -6.27
CA ARG A 48 14.80 -8.45 -6.08
C ARG A 48 15.20 -9.84 -5.59
N MET A 49 14.24 -10.69 -5.19
CA MET A 49 14.56 -12.06 -4.79
C MET A 49 15.12 -12.87 -5.96
N ASN A 50 15.96 -13.85 -5.62
CA ASN A 50 16.45 -14.84 -6.58
C ASN A 50 15.28 -15.65 -7.17
N LYS A 51 15.30 -15.85 -8.50
CA LYS A 51 14.30 -16.62 -9.27
C LYS A 51 14.11 -18.06 -8.80
N ARG A 52 15.10 -18.65 -8.12
CA ARG A 52 14.99 -20.00 -7.56
C ARG A 52 14.06 -20.10 -6.33
N ARG A 53 13.71 -18.97 -5.70
CA ARG A 53 12.81 -18.96 -4.55
C ARG A 53 11.36 -19.16 -5.01
N LEU A 54 10.65 -20.08 -4.36
CA LEU A 54 9.24 -20.37 -4.63
C LEU A 54 8.38 -19.10 -4.62
N THR A 55 8.59 -18.18 -3.68
CA THR A 55 7.84 -16.91 -3.61
C THR A 55 7.95 -16.08 -4.89
N LYS A 56 9.15 -16.03 -5.50
CA LYS A 56 9.40 -15.30 -6.75
C LYS A 56 8.74 -16.01 -7.93
N GLN A 57 8.83 -17.34 -7.97
CA GLN A 57 8.17 -18.16 -9.00
C GLN A 57 6.65 -18.03 -8.96
N ILE A 58 6.04 -18.09 -7.78
CA ILE A 58 4.58 -17.91 -7.61
C ILE A 58 4.17 -16.48 -7.99
N TYR A 59 4.96 -15.47 -7.62
CA TYR A 59 4.68 -14.09 -7.98
C TYR A 59 4.74 -13.84 -9.49
N GLU A 60 5.67 -14.49 -10.20
CA GLU A 60 5.81 -14.40 -11.66
C GLU A 60 4.88 -15.35 -12.41
N CYS A 61 4.23 -16.29 -11.71
CA CYS A 61 3.32 -17.25 -12.31
C CYS A 61 2.10 -16.53 -12.88
N SER A 62 1.86 -16.72 -14.17
CA SER A 62 0.62 -16.32 -14.83
C SER A 62 -0.28 -17.55 -14.96
N VAL A 63 -1.48 -17.45 -14.38
CA VAL A 63 -2.52 -18.47 -14.56
C VAL A 63 -3.33 -18.12 -15.80
N ASN A 64 -3.12 -18.88 -16.87
CA ASN A 64 -3.90 -18.75 -18.10
C ASN A 64 -5.19 -19.57 -17.95
N GLY A 65 -6.34 -18.94 -18.14
CA GLY A 65 -7.63 -19.61 -18.04
C GLY A 65 -8.78 -18.69 -18.42
N VAL A 66 -9.93 -19.29 -18.74
CA VAL A 66 -11.15 -18.55 -19.03
C VAL A 66 -11.70 -18.02 -17.71
N VAL A 67 -11.72 -16.70 -17.55
CA VAL A 67 -12.38 -16.05 -16.42
C VAL A 67 -13.88 -16.09 -16.67
N GLY A 68 -14.66 -16.58 -15.68
CA GLY A 68 -16.11 -16.62 -15.78
C GLY A 68 -16.75 -15.23 -15.94
N ARG A 69 -18.06 -15.20 -16.21
CA ARG A 69 -18.82 -13.93 -16.30
C ARG A 69 -18.73 -13.14 -14.98
N GLY A 70 -18.50 -11.83 -15.10
CA GLY A 70 -18.42 -10.89 -13.97
C GLY A 70 -17.08 -10.17 -13.89
N ARG A 71 -16.87 -9.41 -12.80
CA ARG A 71 -15.61 -8.68 -12.56
C ARG A 71 -14.52 -9.66 -12.10
N PRO A 72 -13.38 -9.75 -12.81
CA PRO A 72 -12.26 -10.57 -12.36
C PRO A 72 -11.78 -10.16 -10.96
N ARG A 73 -11.30 -11.13 -10.18
CA ARG A 73 -10.58 -10.84 -8.93
C ARG A 73 -9.33 -10.03 -9.24
N GLN A 74 -8.98 -9.09 -8.37
CA GLN A 74 -7.71 -8.36 -8.51
C GLN A 74 -6.53 -9.31 -8.34
N THR A 75 -5.61 -9.26 -9.29
CA THR A 75 -4.32 -9.94 -9.19
C THR A 75 -3.31 -9.09 -8.40
N PHE A 76 -2.20 -9.72 -8.01
CA PHE A 76 -1.07 -9.01 -7.40
C PHE A 76 -0.51 -7.91 -8.32
N HIS A 77 -0.47 -8.16 -9.64
CA HIS A 77 -0.02 -7.18 -10.63
C HIS A 77 -0.99 -5.99 -10.73
N ASP A 78 -2.31 -6.23 -10.71
CA ASP A 78 -3.30 -5.16 -10.71
C ASP A 78 -3.19 -4.29 -9.46
N GLN A 79 -3.03 -4.93 -8.29
CA GLN A 79 -2.91 -4.23 -7.03
C GLN A 79 -1.62 -3.40 -6.99
N LYS A 80 -0.49 -3.97 -7.40
CA LYS A 80 0.78 -3.26 -7.55
C LYS A 80 0.64 -2.07 -8.49
N GLY A 81 0.05 -2.24 -9.67
CA GLY A 81 -0.13 -1.17 -10.65
C GLY A 81 -0.96 -0.01 -10.10
N LYS A 82 -2.04 -0.29 -9.36
CA LYS A 82 -2.84 0.74 -8.69
C LYS A 82 -2.04 1.52 -7.66
N VAL A 83 -1.31 0.82 -6.79
CA VAL A 83 -0.52 1.47 -5.73
C VAL A 83 0.64 2.27 -6.31
N GLN A 84 1.32 1.74 -7.34
CA GLN A 84 2.37 2.47 -8.07
C GLN A 84 1.83 3.74 -8.74
N LYS A 85 0.67 3.66 -9.41
CA LYS A 85 0.03 4.82 -10.05
C LYS A 85 -0.36 5.87 -9.02
N LYS A 86 -0.95 5.46 -7.89
CA LYS A 86 -1.35 6.35 -6.79
C LYS A 86 -0.13 7.02 -6.14
N GLY A 87 0.95 6.27 -5.91
CA GLY A 87 2.20 6.78 -5.34
C GLY A 87 3.15 7.45 -6.34
N GLN A 88 2.78 7.55 -7.62
CA GLN A 88 3.64 8.03 -8.71
C GLN A 88 5.01 7.32 -8.75
N VAL A 89 5.04 6.03 -8.45
CA VAL A 89 6.27 5.21 -8.41
C VAL A 89 6.56 4.65 -9.79
N ARG A 90 7.65 5.11 -10.41
CA ARG A 90 8.09 4.65 -11.74
C ARG A 90 8.67 3.23 -11.75
N SER A 91 9.30 2.79 -10.65
CA SER A 91 9.91 1.46 -10.56
C SER A 91 10.05 1.03 -9.10
N THR A 92 9.73 -0.24 -8.82
CA THR A 92 9.95 -0.92 -7.54
C THR A 92 11.34 -1.55 -7.43
N LEU A 93 12.07 -1.65 -8.56
CA LEU A 93 13.41 -2.24 -8.64
C LEU A 93 14.50 -1.30 -8.11
N ASN A 94 14.40 -0.01 -8.43
CA ASN A 94 15.31 1.00 -7.88
C ASN A 94 14.90 1.33 -6.43
N ARG A 95 15.70 0.83 -5.47
CA ARG A 95 15.50 0.98 -4.01
C ARG A 95 15.30 2.46 -3.64
N TRP A 96 16.04 3.37 -4.26
CA TRP A 96 15.95 4.80 -3.99
C TRP A 96 14.73 5.45 -4.64
N ALA A 97 14.47 5.18 -5.93
CA ALA A 97 13.32 5.76 -6.64
C ALA A 97 11.95 5.25 -6.12
N CYS A 98 11.90 4.02 -5.61
CA CYS A 98 10.70 3.44 -5.00
C CYS A 98 10.40 4.03 -3.61
N MET A 99 11.43 4.42 -2.85
CA MET A 99 11.28 4.85 -1.45
C MET A 99 11.28 6.38 -1.28
N LYS A 100 11.89 7.16 -2.19
CA LYS A 100 12.05 8.63 -2.07
C LYS A 100 10.75 9.43 -1.97
N ARG A 101 9.61 8.88 -2.42
CA ARG A 101 8.33 9.60 -2.47
C ARG A 101 7.30 9.12 -1.46
N LEU A 102 7.61 8.06 -0.71
CA LEU A 102 6.68 7.39 0.20
C LEU A 102 7.13 7.40 1.65
N MET A 103 8.31 7.92 1.98
CA MET A 103 8.86 7.89 3.35
C MET A 103 9.61 9.18 3.64
N SER A 104 9.67 9.59 4.91
CA SER A 104 10.57 10.68 5.33
C SER A 104 12.03 10.24 5.14
N VAL A 105 12.94 11.20 4.98
CA VAL A 105 14.39 10.95 4.80
C VAL A 105 14.96 10.07 5.92
N ASP A 106 14.40 10.15 7.12
CA ASP A 106 14.87 9.39 8.28
C ASP A 106 14.44 7.92 8.26
N GLU A 107 13.27 7.63 7.69
CA GLU A 107 12.79 6.26 7.49
C GLU A 107 13.57 5.53 6.37
N ALA A 108 14.14 6.28 5.43
CA ALA A 108 14.96 5.74 4.36
C ALA A 108 16.35 5.26 4.84
N LYS A 109 16.88 5.85 5.93
CA LYS A 109 18.19 5.50 6.52
C LYS A 109 18.17 4.18 7.31
N VAL A 110 17.01 3.74 7.78
CA VAL A 110 16.86 2.50 8.58
C VAL A 110 16.75 1.25 7.69
N VAL A 111 16.47 1.43 6.40
CA VAL A 111 16.23 0.33 5.44
C VAL A 111 17.41 0.11 4.49
N CYS A 112 18.33 1.07 4.40
CA CYS A 112 19.59 0.97 3.66
C CYS A 112 20.73 0.63 4.61
#